data_AF-A0A952HAG8-F1
#
_entry.id   AF-A0A952HAG8-F1
#
_cell.length_a   1.000
_cell.length_b   1.000
_cell.length_c   1.000
_cell.angle_alpha   90.00
_cell.angle_beta   90.00
_cell.angle_gamma   90.00
#
_symmetry.space_group_name_H-M   'P 1'
#
loop_
_entity.id
_entity.type
_entity.pdbx_description
1 polymer ?
#
loop_
_entity_poly.entity_id
_entity_poly.type
_entity_poly.pdbx_seq_one_letter_code
_entity_poly.pdbx_strand_id
1 'polypeptide(L)'
;MRPLLATLLLAALVQPACAASPAELFDFWVGDWVLTWKNANGSTGQARNRVGKILDGKVIEENFEGDASAPPRLLGRSLSVLDSSGHWRQAWADNQGGFFALTGGSDGETRFFATDFKPVGDQLKGQRMRFYDIHPDSFDWDWEGSSDGGKTWTLIWRLHYQRSGR
;
A
#
# COMPACT_ATOMS: atom_id res chain seq x y z
N MET A 1 -46.66 -27.98 -39.09
CA MET A 1 -46.11 -26.64 -38.76
C MET A 1 -45.41 -26.74 -37.42
N ARG A 2 -44.07 -26.71 -37.39
CA ARG A 2 -43.24 -26.75 -36.16
C ARG A 2 -42.57 -25.39 -36.02
N PRO A 3 -42.63 -24.70 -34.86
CA PRO A 3 -41.87 -23.47 -34.68
C PRO A 3 -40.43 -23.81 -34.28
N LEU A 4 -39.46 -23.13 -34.90
CA LEU A 4 -38.06 -23.13 -34.47
C LEU A 4 -37.91 -22.11 -33.33
N LEU A 5 -37.51 -22.58 -32.15
CA LEU A 5 -37.03 -21.69 -31.08
C LEU A 5 -35.58 -21.31 -31.40
N ALA A 6 -35.32 -20.01 -31.54
CA ALA A 6 -33.97 -19.45 -31.59
C ALA A 6 -33.51 -19.15 -30.16
N THR A 7 -32.48 -19.87 -29.70
CA THR A 7 -31.83 -19.61 -28.41
C THR A 7 -30.84 -18.46 -28.60
N LEU A 8 -31.14 -17.28 -28.05
CA LEU A 8 -30.18 -16.19 -27.94
C LEU A 8 -29.14 -16.55 -26.86
N LEU A 9 -27.87 -16.74 -27.26
CA LEU A 9 -26.76 -16.71 -26.31
C LEU A 9 -26.48 -15.25 -25.93
N LEU A 10 -26.72 -14.90 -24.66
CA LEU A 10 -26.17 -13.67 -24.08
C LEU A 10 -24.69 -13.92 -23.76
N ALA A 11 -23.78 -13.38 -24.58
CA ALA A 11 -22.38 -13.29 -24.22
C ALA A 11 -22.22 -12.14 -23.20
N ALA A 12 -21.92 -12.47 -21.94
CA ALA A 12 -21.52 -11.49 -20.96
C ALA A 12 -20.16 -10.90 -21.37
N LEU A 13 -20.13 -9.61 -21.70
CA LEU A 13 -18.90 -8.87 -21.93
C LEU A 13 -18.18 -8.75 -20.59
N VAL A 14 -17.15 -9.55 -20.37
CA VAL A 14 -16.16 -9.32 -19.31
C VAL A 14 -15.45 -8.02 -19.69
N GLN A 15 -15.85 -6.91 -19.10
CA GLN A 15 -15.14 -5.64 -19.26
C GLN A 15 -13.76 -5.82 -18.62
N PRO A 16 -12.65 -5.57 -19.34
CA PRO A 16 -11.35 -5.53 -18.70
C PRO A 16 -11.40 -4.43 -17.65
N ALA A 17 -10.99 -4.74 -16.42
CA ALA A 17 -10.80 -3.72 -15.40
C ALA A 17 -9.93 -2.61 -16.00
N CYS A 18 -10.45 -1.39 -16.10
CA CYS A 18 -9.68 -0.26 -16.56
C CYS A 18 -8.39 -0.22 -15.73
N ALA A 19 -7.23 -0.37 -16.38
CA ALA A 19 -5.96 -0.20 -15.70
C ALA A 19 -5.95 1.22 -15.10
N ALA A 20 -5.62 1.33 -13.81
CA ALA A 20 -5.54 2.61 -13.14
C ALA A 20 -4.59 3.55 -13.91
N SER A 21 -4.96 4.81 -14.08
CA SER A 21 -4.01 5.78 -14.64
C SER A 21 -2.80 5.94 -13.71
N PRO A 22 -1.65 6.44 -14.19
CA PRO A 22 -0.50 6.70 -13.32
C PRO A 22 -0.83 7.57 -12.10
N ALA A 23 -1.79 8.50 -12.24
CA ALA A 23 -2.25 9.37 -11.16
C ALA A 23 -3.19 8.70 -10.15
N GLU A 24 -3.77 7.55 -10.50
CA GLU A 24 -4.68 6.78 -9.65
C GLU A 24 -3.99 5.51 -9.09
N LEU A 25 -2.70 5.34 -9.35
CA LEU A 25 -1.95 4.12 -9.04
C LEU A 25 -2.07 3.69 -7.56
N PHE A 26 -2.21 4.66 -6.66
CA PHE A 26 -2.33 4.47 -5.21
C PHE A 26 -3.73 4.78 -4.65
N ASP A 27 -4.76 4.96 -5.50
CA ASP A 27 -6.11 5.29 -5.04
C ASP A 27 -6.78 4.16 -4.25
N PHE A 28 -6.35 2.90 -4.46
CA PHE A 28 -6.83 1.74 -3.71
C PHE A 28 -6.69 1.92 -2.18
N TRP A 29 -5.68 2.70 -1.76
CA TRP A 29 -5.30 2.91 -0.37
C TRP A 29 -6.16 3.97 0.33
N VAL A 30 -6.88 4.81 -0.42
CA VAL A 30 -7.70 5.89 0.15
C VAL A 30 -8.90 5.32 0.93
N GLY A 31 -9.04 5.76 2.18
CA GLY A 31 -10.11 5.35 3.10
C GLY A 31 -9.67 5.28 4.56
N ASP A 32 -10.60 4.83 5.40
CA ASP A 32 -10.35 4.51 6.81
C ASP A 32 -10.17 3.01 6.99
N TRP A 33 -9.11 2.63 7.71
CA TRP A 33 -8.65 1.25 7.81
C TRP A 33 -8.40 0.82 9.26
N VAL A 34 -8.67 -0.45 9.53
CA VAL A 34 -8.20 -1.19 10.68
C VAL A 34 -7.14 -2.16 10.19
N LEU A 35 -6.00 -2.17 10.87
CA LEU A 35 -4.85 -2.99 10.51
C LEU A 35 -4.65 -4.06 11.55
N THR A 36 -4.23 -5.24 11.14
CA THR A 36 -3.83 -6.29 12.07
C THR A 36 -2.53 -6.96 11.63
N TRP A 37 -1.78 -7.46 12.59
CA TRP A 37 -0.58 -8.28 12.33
C TRP A 37 -0.42 -9.35 13.40
N LYS A 38 0.50 -10.30 13.14
CA LYS A 38 0.90 -11.31 14.11
C LYS A 38 2.26 -10.95 14.70
N ASN A 39 2.31 -10.83 16.02
CA ASN A 39 3.55 -10.64 16.77
C ASN A 39 4.30 -11.97 16.87
N ALA A 40 5.59 -11.91 17.21
CA ALA A 40 6.43 -13.11 17.36
C ALA A 40 5.93 -14.08 18.45
N ASN A 41 5.24 -13.57 19.47
CA ASN A 41 4.62 -14.37 20.52
C ASN A 41 3.24 -14.94 20.14
N GLY A 42 2.82 -14.78 18.88
CA GLY A 42 1.54 -15.25 18.35
C GLY A 42 0.34 -14.33 18.64
N SER A 43 0.49 -13.27 19.44
CA SER A 43 -0.59 -12.32 19.68
C SER A 43 -0.91 -11.50 18.43
N THR A 44 -2.13 -10.99 18.34
CA THR A 44 -2.52 -10.05 17.28
C THR A 44 -2.33 -8.62 17.78
N GLY A 45 -1.56 -7.83 17.04
CA GLY A 45 -1.55 -6.37 17.19
C GLY A 45 -2.59 -5.72 16.27
N GLN A 46 -3.03 -4.52 16.63
CA GLN A 46 -3.98 -3.74 15.84
C GLN A 46 -3.56 -2.28 15.72
N ALA A 47 -3.86 -1.64 14.58
CA ALA A 47 -3.66 -0.21 14.38
C ALA A 47 -4.81 0.38 13.56
N ARG A 48 -4.84 1.71 13.43
CA ARG A 48 -5.75 2.43 12.55
C ARG A 48 -4.95 3.26 11.56
N ASN A 49 -5.49 3.42 10.37
CA ASN A 49 -4.91 4.31 9.38
C ASN A 49 -6.01 5.06 8.64
N ARG A 50 -5.88 6.37 8.52
CA ARG A 50 -6.78 7.21 7.74
C ARG A 50 -6.00 7.81 6.57
N VAL A 51 -6.45 7.51 5.36
CA VAL A 51 -5.81 7.92 4.13
C VAL A 51 -6.79 8.73 3.30
N GLY A 52 -6.45 9.99 3.01
CA GLY A 52 -7.33 10.93 2.33
C GLY A 52 -6.63 11.69 1.21
N LYS A 53 -7.41 12.24 0.28
CA LYS A 53 -6.90 13.17 -0.73
C LYS A 53 -7.00 14.61 -0.22
N ILE A 54 -5.92 15.36 -0.32
CA ILE A 54 -5.81 16.78 0.04
C ILE A 54 -5.27 17.58 -1.17
N LEU A 55 -5.20 18.91 -1.04
CA LEU A 55 -4.64 19.82 -2.05
C LEU A 55 -5.23 19.56 -3.45
N ASP A 56 -6.55 19.74 -3.57
CA ASP A 56 -7.31 19.54 -4.82
C ASP A 56 -7.17 18.13 -5.42
N GLY A 57 -6.97 17.14 -4.56
CA GLY A 57 -6.87 15.74 -4.97
C GLY A 57 -5.50 15.33 -5.50
N LYS A 58 -4.49 16.22 -5.42
CA LYS A 58 -3.14 15.96 -5.95
C LYS A 58 -2.20 15.27 -4.96
N VAL A 59 -2.53 15.29 -3.68
CA VAL A 59 -1.72 14.68 -2.63
C VAL A 59 -2.56 13.70 -1.83
N ILE A 60 -2.03 12.50 -1.60
CA ILE A 60 -2.58 11.54 -0.66
C ILE A 60 -1.89 11.78 0.68
N GLU A 61 -2.66 12.05 1.72
CA GLU A 61 -2.18 12.13 3.09
C GLU A 61 -2.58 10.88 3.87
N GLU A 62 -1.63 10.31 4.58
CA GLU A 62 -1.81 9.22 5.52
C GLU A 62 -1.68 9.72 6.97
N ASN A 63 -2.53 9.20 7.85
CA ASN A 63 -2.45 9.38 9.30
C ASN A 63 -2.52 7.98 9.96
N PHE A 64 -1.36 7.43 10.27
CA PHE A 64 -1.20 6.14 10.94
C PHE A 64 -1.18 6.31 12.45
N GLU A 65 -1.98 5.48 13.13
CA GLU A 65 -1.99 5.41 14.57
C GLU A 65 -1.88 3.96 15.04
N GLY A 66 -0.75 3.62 15.67
CA GLY A 66 -0.46 2.30 16.22
C GLY A 66 -1.43 1.87 17.32
N ASP A 67 -1.19 0.70 17.90
CA ASP A 67 -2.07 0.11 18.91
C ASP A 67 -2.24 1.04 20.12
N ALA A 68 -3.48 1.46 20.38
CA ALA A 68 -3.80 2.32 21.52
C ALA A 68 -3.61 1.59 22.86
N SER A 69 -3.60 0.27 22.86
CA SER A 69 -3.40 -0.55 24.05
C SER A 69 -1.92 -0.84 24.38
N ALA A 70 -0.99 -0.52 23.48
CA ALA A 70 0.44 -0.80 23.63
C ALA A 70 1.30 0.49 23.62
N PRO A 71 1.50 1.15 24.77
CA PRO A 71 2.36 2.33 24.87
C PRO A 71 3.87 1.98 24.84
N PRO A 72 4.73 2.84 24.25
CA PRO A 72 4.39 4.07 23.54
C PRO A 72 3.80 3.80 22.16
N ARG A 73 2.72 4.52 21.86
CA ARG A 73 2.00 4.40 20.58
C ARG A 73 2.84 5.01 19.46
N LEU A 74 3.09 4.25 18.40
CA LEU A 74 3.66 4.78 17.16
C LEU A 74 2.60 5.65 16.45
N LEU A 75 2.94 6.90 16.16
CA LEU A 75 2.12 7.81 15.37
C LEU A 75 2.94 8.21 14.15
N GLY A 76 2.36 8.04 12.97
CA GLY A 76 3.03 8.31 11.70
C GLY A 76 2.13 9.08 10.74
N ARG A 77 2.75 9.82 9.84
CA ARG A 77 2.06 10.51 8.75
C ARG A 77 2.88 10.39 7.48
N SER A 78 2.19 10.35 6.34
CA SER A 78 2.86 10.51 5.05
C SER A 78 2.13 11.45 4.11
N LEU A 79 2.91 12.04 3.20
CA LEU A 79 2.41 12.76 2.04
C LEU A 79 2.95 12.07 0.79
N SER A 80 2.04 11.63 -0.09
CA SER A 80 2.34 11.01 -1.37
C SER A 80 1.83 11.87 -2.52
N VAL A 81 2.69 12.13 -3.50
CA VAL A 81 2.39 13.00 -4.64
C VAL A 81 2.97 12.41 -5.93
N LEU A 82 2.23 12.50 -7.03
CA LEU A 82 2.79 12.30 -8.37
C LEU A 82 3.46 13.60 -8.80
N ASP A 83 4.79 13.61 -8.88
CA ASP A 83 5.55 14.80 -9.23
C ASP A 83 5.49 15.13 -10.73
N SER A 84 6.05 16.28 -11.12
CA SER A 84 6.07 16.74 -12.52
C SER A 84 6.92 15.86 -13.45
N SER A 85 7.77 14.99 -12.91
CA SER A 85 8.53 13.99 -13.68
C SER A 85 7.74 12.70 -13.92
N GLY A 86 6.52 12.60 -13.38
CA GLY A 86 5.67 11.42 -13.50
C GLY A 86 6.02 10.32 -12.50
N HIS A 87 6.79 10.62 -11.44
CA HIS A 87 7.11 9.68 -10.39
C HIS A 87 6.30 9.95 -9.13
N TRP A 88 5.82 8.89 -8.51
CA TRP A 88 5.26 8.99 -7.17
C TRP A 88 6.39 9.22 -6.17
N ARG A 89 6.21 10.19 -5.29
CA ARG A 89 7.13 10.52 -4.21
C ARG A 89 6.36 10.50 -2.91
N GLN A 90 6.91 9.85 -1.89
CA GLN A 90 6.34 9.83 -0.55
C GLN A 90 7.35 10.32 0.47
N ALA A 91 6.90 11.15 1.39
CA ALA A 91 7.61 11.48 2.61
C ALA A 91 6.81 10.91 3.80
N TRP A 92 7.41 9.99 4.54
CA TRP A 92 6.88 9.49 5.81
C TRP A 92 7.65 10.11 6.98
N ALA A 93 6.96 10.44 8.07
CA ALA A 93 7.55 10.81 9.34
C ALA A 93 6.76 10.25 10.53
N ASP A 94 7.43 10.03 11.66
CA ASP A 94 6.79 9.51 12.88
C ASP A 94 7.23 10.22 14.18
N ASN A 95 6.49 9.95 15.25
CA ASN A 95 6.72 10.52 16.58
C ASN A 95 7.97 9.98 17.29
N GLN A 96 8.74 9.08 16.66
CA GLN A 96 10.03 8.60 17.14
C GLN A 96 11.20 9.25 16.39
N GLY A 97 10.91 10.21 15.51
CA GLY A 97 11.91 10.89 14.68
C GLY A 97 12.32 10.10 13.44
N GLY A 98 11.59 9.04 13.10
CA GLY A 98 11.77 8.31 11.85
C GLY A 98 11.36 9.15 10.64
N PHE A 99 12.10 9.00 9.55
CA PHE A 99 11.81 9.63 8.27
C PHE A 99 12.20 8.74 7.11
N PHE A 100 11.31 8.63 6.11
CA PHE A 100 11.61 7.96 4.85
C PHE A 100 11.21 8.87 3.68
N ALA A 101 12.13 9.04 2.73
CA ALA A 101 11.83 9.56 1.40
C ALA A 101 11.78 8.37 0.44
N LEU A 102 10.64 8.15 -0.18
CA LEU A 102 10.38 6.98 -1.01
C LEU A 102 9.94 7.36 -2.42
N THR A 103 10.26 6.50 -3.38
CA THR A 103 9.77 6.56 -4.75
C THR A 103 8.75 5.45 -4.98
N GLY A 104 7.59 5.81 -5.51
CA GLY A 104 6.48 4.90 -5.78
C GLY A 104 6.54 4.28 -7.17
N GLY A 105 6.06 3.05 -7.28
CA GLY A 105 5.96 2.32 -8.54
C GLY A 105 5.06 1.10 -8.43
N SER A 106 5.06 0.27 -9.48
CA SER A 106 4.30 -0.97 -9.54
C SER A 106 5.07 -2.06 -10.27
N ASP A 107 4.82 -3.30 -9.87
CA ASP A 107 5.26 -4.52 -10.57
C ASP A 107 4.05 -5.44 -10.72
N GLY A 108 3.49 -5.48 -11.92
CA GLY A 108 2.18 -6.09 -12.18
C GLY A 108 1.07 -5.46 -11.32
N GLU A 109 0.42 -6.28 -10.50
CA GLU A 109 -0.63 -5.85 -9.56
C GLU A 109 -0.08 -5.32 -8.23
N THR A 110 1.20 -5.58 -7.94
CA THR A 110 1.86 -5.06 -6.74
C THR A 110 2.09 -3.56 -6.89
N ARG A 111 1.90 -2.81 -5.81
CA ARG A 111 2.32 -1.40 -5.69
C ARG A 111 3.42 -1.30 -4.65
N PHE A 112 4.32 -0.33 -4.78
CA PHE A 112 5.37 -0.16 -3.77
C PHE A 112 5.82 1.29 -3.65
N PHE A 113 6.36 1.63 -2.47
CA PHE A 113 7.19 2.81 -2.24
C PHE A 113 8.55 2.34 -1.70
N ALA A 114 9.66 2.72 -2.34
CA ALA A 114 10.99 2.26 -1.96
C ALA A 114 11.95 3.41 -1.68
N THR A 115 12.85 3.24 -0.71
CA THR A 115 13.95 4.17 -0.47
C THR A 115 15.03 4.02 -1.54
N ASP A 116 15.83 5.06 -1.76
CA ASP A 116 17.09 4.88 -2.47
C ASP A 116 18.00 3.92 -1.70
N PHE A 117 18.78 3.13 -2.44
CA PHE A 117 19.78 2.27 -1.85
C PHE A 117 20.99 3.06 -1.39
N LYS A 118 21.49 2.76 -0.20
CA LYS A 118 22.66 3.42 0.40
C LYS A 118 23.75 2.40 0.75
N PRO A 119 25.02 2.69 0.44
CA PRO A 119 26.12 1.84 0.83
C PRO A 119 26.32 1.87 2.35
N VAL A 120 26.49 0.70 2.95
CA VAL A 120 26.78 0.51 4.38
C VAL A 120 27.81 -0.61 4.50
N GLY A 121 29.09 -0.24 4.62
CA GLY A 121 30.18 -1.20 4.45
C GLY A 121 30.14 -1.80 3.04
N ASP A 122 30.22 -3.13 2.95
CA ASP A 122 30.14 -3.86 1.68
C ASP A 122 28.69 -4.14 1.22
N GLN A 123 27.69 -3.68 1.98
CA GLN A 123 26.27 -3.89 1.68
C GLN A 123 25.65 -2.68 1.00
N LEU A 124 24.59 -2.94 0.24
CA LEU A 124 23.76 -1.91 -0.38
C LEU A 124 22.34 -2.01 0.19
N LYS A 125 22.05 -1.15 1.18
CA LYS A 125 20.85 -1.23 2.01
C LYS A 125 19.73 -0.34 1.51
N GLY A 126 18.49 -0.84 1.58
CA GLY A 126 17.28 -0.09 1.29
C GLY A 126 16.06 -0.79 1.85
N GLN A 127 14.93 -0.09 1.85
CA GLN A 127 13.65 -0.61 2.31
C GLN A 127 12.54 -0.30 1.32
N ARG A 128 11.45 -1.07 1.39
CA ARG A 128 10.24 -0.77 0.65
C ARG A 128 8.97 -1.11 1.42
N MET A 129 7.95 -0.31 1.17
CA MET A 129 6.55 -0.64 1.37
C MET A 129 6.08 -1.43 0.16
N ARG A 130 5.53 -2.62 0.33
CA ARG A 130 4.97 -3.45 -0.73
C ARG A 130 3.49 -3.72 -0.45
N PHE A 131 2.62 -3.33 -1.37
CA PHE A 131 1.17 -3.51 -1.28
C PHE A 131 0.73 -4.56 -2.30
N TYR A 132 -0.02 -5.57 -1.86
CA TYR A 132 -0.46 -6.69 -2.71
C TYR A 132 -1.79 -7.28 -2.20
N ASP A 133 -2.36 -8.23 -2.94
CA ASP A 133 -3.69 -8.80 -2.68
C ASP A 133 -4.76 -7.70 -2.52
N ILE A 134 -4.70 -6.73 -3.44
CA ILE A 134 -5.49 -5.51 -3.39
C ILE A 134 -6.93 -5.80 -3.84
N HIS A 135 -7.85 -5.65 -2.90
CA HIS A 135 -9.29 -5.74 -3.09
C HIS A 135 -9.96 -4.40 -2.73
N PRO A 136 -11.24 -4.20 -3.07
CA PRO A 136 -11.93 -2.96 -2.75
C PRO A 136 -11.90 -2.59 -1.26
N ASP A 137 -11.89 -3.58 -0.37
CA ASP A 137 -12.01 -3.40 1.09
C ASP A 137 -10.89 -4.04 1.92
N SER A 138 -9.88 -4.63 1.28
CA SER A 138 -8.71 -5.18 1.97
C SER A 138 -7.46 -5.15 1.09
N PHE A 139 -6.29 -5.17 1.72
CA PHE A 139 -5.02 -5.46 1.05
C PHE A 139 -3.98 -5.84 2.11
N ASP A 140 -2.86 -6.42 1.66
CA ASP A 140 -1.72 -6.65 2.51
C ASP A 140 -0.61 -5.63 2.23
N TRP A 141 0.07 -5.22 3.30
CA TRP A 141 1.21 -4.32 3.27
C TRP A 141 2.39 -4.95 3.99
N ASP A 142 3.51 -5.03 3.28
CA ASP A 142 4.78 -5.47 3.83
C ASP A 142 5.77 -4.30 3.90
N TRP A 143 6.42 -4.16 5.06
CA TRP A 143 7.68 -3.46 5.18
C TRP A 143 8.82 -4.46 5.01
N GLU A 144 9.64 -4.27 4.00
CA GLU A 144 10.74 -5.17 3.65
C GLU A 144 12.07 -4.42 3.62
N GLY A 145 13.13 -5.12 4.01
CA GLY A 145 14.51 -4.64 3.92
C GLY A 145 15.35 -5.47 2.97
N SER A 146 16.29 -4.80 2.30
CA SER A 146 17.30 -5.43 1.45
C SER A 146 18.70 -4.99 1.89
N SER A 147 19.69 -5.87 1.75
CA SER A 147 21.11 -5.58 1.96
C SER A 147 21.99 -5.81 0.72
N ASP A 148 21.40 -6.21 -0.41
CA ASP A 148 22.11 -6.59 -1.64
C ASP A 148 21.66 -5.82 -2.89
N GLY A 149 21.09 -4.62 -2.69
CA GLY A 149 20.60 -3.78 -3.79
C GLY A 149 19.27 -4.25 -4.38
N GLY A 150 18.44 -4.94 -3.60
CA GLY A 150 17.09 -5.35 -3.98
C GLY A 150 17.04 -6.68 -4.71
N LYS A 151 18.14 -7.47 -4.70
CA LYS A 151 18.14 -8.83 -5.26
C LYS A 151 17.37 -9.78 -4.35
N THR A 152 17.46 -9.58 -3.04
CA THR A 152 16.66 -10.30 -2.04
C THR A 152 15.99 -9.32 -1.07
N TRP A 153 14.81 -9.71 -0.59
CA TRP A 153 14.00 -8.92 0.34
C TRP A 153 13.67 -9.76 1.57
N THR A 154 13.89 -9.18 2.74
CA THR A 154 13.54 -9.77 4.04
C THR A 154 12.33 -9.04 4.59
N LEU A 155 11.28 -9.80 4.93
CA LEU A 155 10.10 -9.26 5.60
C LEU A 155 10.47 -8.75 7.00
N ILE A 156 10.20 -7.48 7.26
CA ILE A 156 10.36 -6.85 8.58
C ILE A 156 9.02 -6.80 9.30
N TRP A 157 7.95 -6.43 8.59
CA TRP A 157 6.61 -6.34 9.16
C TRP A 157 5.55 -6.56 8.10
N ARG A 158 4.53 -7.36 8.42
CA ARG A 158 3.34 -7.58 7.59
C ARG A 158 2.10 -7.06 8.30
N LEU A 159 1.33 -6.23 7.62
CA LEU A 159 0.06 -5.68 8.06
C LEU A 159 -1.03 -6.10 7.10
N HIS A 160 -2.11 -6.68 7.62
CA HIS A 160 -3.35 -6.86 6.87
C HIS A 160 -4.26 -5.65 7.11
N TYR A 161 -4.67 -4.99 6.02
CA TYR A 161 -5.59 -3.86 6.06
C TYR A 161 -7.02 -4.33 5.74
N GLN A 162 -7.96 -3.88 6.57
CA GLN A 162 -9.40 -4.08 6.38
C GLN A 162 -10.12 -2.74 6.55
N ARG A 163 -11.06 -2.41 5.66
CA ARG A 163 -11.84 -1.16 5.80
C ARG A 163 -12.58 -1.08 7.13
N SER A 164 -12.56 0.10 7.74
CA SER A 164 -13.33 0.38 8.96
C SER A 164 -14.84 0.42 8.68
N GLY A 165 -15.65 -0.21 9.53
CA GLY A 165 -17.12 -0.11 9.47
C GLY A 165 -17.84 -1.16 8.64
N ARG A 166 -17.22 -2.33 8.40
CA ARG A 166 -17.89 -3.55 7.92
C ARG A 166 -17.80 -4.65 8.98
#